data_AF-A0A1L9VE61-F1
#
_entry.id   AF-A0A1L9VE61-F1
#
_cell.length_a   1.000
_cell.length_b   1.000
_cell.length_c   1.000
_cell.angle_alpha   90.00
_cell.angle_beta   90.00
_cell.angle_gamma   90.00
#
_symmetry.space_group_name_H-M   'P 1'
#
loop_
_entity.id
_entity.type
_entity.pdbx_description
1 polymer ?
#
loop_
_entity_poly.entity_id
_entity_poly.type
_entity_poly.pdbx_seq_one_letter_code
_entity_poly.pdbx_strand_id
1 'polypeptide(L)'
;IYNNRTRDTAIAMFSGTVFLGPLLAPFIGGFINTSYLGWCWTAYLPAIMGYFAFAMNVLFLKESYPPVVLVDKASELRGRTKNWGIYAKQEEIEVELRELLVNNFSRPLRLLLTEPLILAVTVYLSFIYGLLYCFLTAYTLVFQGVYGMSPSVGGLAAFI
;
A
#
# COMPACT_ATOMS: atom_id res chain seq x y z
N ILE A 1 -20.70 -4.21 -13.98
CA ILE A 1 -19.50 -5.01 -13.64
C ILE A 1 -18.84 -4.55 -12.33
N TYR A 2 -18.89 -3.25 -11.97
CA TYR A 2 -18.58 -2.80 -10.60
C TYR A 2 -19.86 -2.45 -9.83
N ASN A 3 -20.32 -3.35 -8.97
CA ASN A 3 -21.44 -3.12 -8.04
C ASN A 3 -20.88 -2.66 -6.68
N ASN A 4 -21.60 -1.83 -5.91
CA ASN A 4 -21.10 -1.33 -4.62
C ASN A 4 -20.72 -2.48 -3.67
N ARG A 5 -21.54 -3.54 -3.61
CA ARG A 5 -21.24 -4.76 -2.83
C ARG A 5 -19.91 -5.43 -3.23
N THR A 6 -19.64 -5.55 -4.53
CA THR A 6 -18.38 -6.18 -5.01
C THR A 6 -17.15 -5.34 -4.68
N ARG A 7 -17.31 -4.01 -4.65
CA ARG A 7 -16.24 -3.08 -4.26
C ARG A 7 -15.93 -3.19 -2.77
N ASP A 8 -16.96 -3.22 -1.93
CA ASP A 8 -16.77 -3.27 -0.48
C ASP A 8 -16.11 -4.60 -0.05
N THR A 9 -16.49 -5.73 -0.67
CA THR A 9 -15.84 -7.02 -0.43
C THR A 9 -14.38 -7.03 -0.90
N ALA A 10 -14.08 -6.43 -2.06
CA ALA A 10 -12.72 -6.34 -2.56
C ALA A 10 -11.82 -5.49 -1.65
N ILE A 11 -12.33 -4.36 -1.14
CA ILE A 11 -11.61 -3.50 -0.20
C ILE A 11 -11.37 -4.22 1.13
N ALA A 12 -12.36 -4.96 1.64
CA ALA A 12 -12.21 -5.73 2.88
C ALA A 12 -11.13 -6.81 2.75
N MET A 13 -11.12 -7.55 1.63
CA MET A 13 -10.10 -8.58 1.36
C MET A 13 -8.70 -7.95 1.19
N PHE A 14 -8.62 -6.81 0.51
CA PHE A 14 -7.37 -6.06 0.38
C PHE A 14 -6.83 -5.61 1.74
N SER A 15 -7.66 -4.96 2.56
CA SER A 15 -7.26 -4.51 3.91
C SER A 15 -6.80 -5.68 4.78
N GLY A 16 -7.49 -6.82 4.74
CA GLY A 16 -7.07 -8.02 5.48
C GLY A 16 -5.67 -8.50 5.08
N THR A 17 -5.37 -8.49 3.77
CA THR A 17 -4.05 -8.87 3.24
C THR A 17 -2.95 -7.93 3.72
N VAL A 18 -3.24 -6.62 3.81
CA VAL A 18 -2.29 -5.62 4.31
C VAL A 18 -1.95 -5.83 5.79
N PHE A 19 -2.94 -6.17 6.63
CA PHE A 19 -2.69 -6.45 8.05
C PHE A 19 -1.97 -7.78 8.31
N LEU A 20 -2.20 -8.79 7.46
CA LEU A 20 -1.51 -10.08 7.54
C LEU A 20 0.01 -9.96 7.34
N GLY A 21 0.47 -9.02 6.51
CA GLY A 21 1.89 -8.84 6.20
C GLY A 21 2.75 -8.55 7.45
N PRO A 22 2.49 -7.46 8.20
CA PRO A 22 3.23 -7.13 9.42
C PRO A 22 3.13 -8.18 10.52
N LEU A 23 2.03 -8.94 10.59
CA LEU A 23 1.87 -10.02 11.56
C LEU A 23 2.79 -11.21 11.22
N LEU A 24 2.85 -11.60 9.94
CA LEU A 24 3.66 -12.75 9.50
C LEU A 24 5.16 -12.42 9.42
N ALA A 25 5.53 -11.15 9.25
CA ALA A 25 6.92 -10.75 9.05
C ALA A 25 7.86 -11.13 10.21
N PRO A 26 7.56 -10.87 11.50
CA PRO A 26 8.40 -11.30 12.63
C PRO A 26 8.50 -12.82 12.76
N PHE A 27 7.42 -13.56 12.46
CA PHE A 27 7.40 -15.01 12.48
C PHE A 27 8.37 -15.57 11.42
N ILE A 28 8.20 -15.19 10.16
CA ILE A 28 9.06 -15.66 9.07
C ILE A 28 10.51 -15.21 9.31
N GLY A 29 10.73 -13.97 9.74
CA GLY A 29 12.06 -13.43 10.03
C GLY A 29 12.80 -14.15 11.16
N GLY A 30 12.08 -14.51 12.24
CA GLY A 30 12.65 -15.27 13.36
C GLY A 30 13.11 -16.67 12.96
N PHE A 31 12.35 -17.36 12.10
CA PHE A 31 12.73 -18.68 11.57
C PHE A 31 13.90 -18.63 10.59
N ILE A 32 13.97 -17.60 9.73
CA ILE A 32 15.09 -17.44 8.79
C ILE A 32 16.40 -17.19 9.54
N ASN A 33 16.38 -16.33 10.56
CA ASN A 33 17.58 -15.98 11.33
C ASN A 33 18.09 -17.14 12.18
N THR A 34 17.18 -18.00 12.67
CA THR A 34 17.55 -19.21 13.42
C THR A 34 18.10 -20.32 12.51
N SER A 35 17.76 -20.28 11.21
CA SER A 35 18.23 -21.24 10.22
C SER A 35 19.65 -20.91 9.70
N TYR A 36 20.23 -21.86 8.97
CA TYR A 36 21.56 -21.73 8.35
C TYR A 36 21.64 -20.61 7.30
N LEU A 37 20.49 -20.05 6.88
CA LEU A 37 20.42 -19.00 5.86
C LEU A 37 20.91 -17.65 6.38
N GLY A 38 20.94 -17.40 7.69
CA GLY A 38 21.45 -16.14 8.23
C GLY A 38 20.60 -14.92 7.88
N TRP A 39 20.99 -13.76 8.40
CA TRP A 39 20.14 -12.57 8.42
C TRP A 39 19.89 -11.93 7.05
N CYS A 40 20.81 -12.03 6.08
CA CYS A 40 20.64 -11.41 4.75
C CYS A 40 19.41 -11.94 3.99
N TRP A 41 19.04 -13.20 4.23
CA TRP A 41 17.88 -13.81 3.58
C TRP A 41 16.54 -13.22 4.03
N THR A 42 16.51 -12.53 5.18
CA THR A 42 15.32 -11.75 5.58
C THR A 42 15.05 -10.56 4.66
N ALA A 43 16.05 -10.06 3.94
CA ALA A 43 15.91 -8.99 2.95
C ALA A 43 15.69 -9.54 1.53
N TYR A 44 16.36 -10.64 1.16
CA TYR A 44 16.22 -11.22 -0.18
C TYR A 44 14.84 -11.82 -0.45
N LEU A 45 14.20 -12.45 0.54
CA LEU A 45 12.88 -13.05 0.35
C LEU A 45 11.78 -12.01 0.02
N PRO A 46 11.60 -10.93 0.80
CA PRO A 46 10.68 -9.86 0.44
C PRO A 46 11.02 -9.21 -0.90
N ALA A 47 12.31 -9.08 -1.25
CA ALA A 47 12.72 -8.52 -2.53
C ALA A 47 12.26 -9.38 -3.71
N ILE A 48 12.45 -10.71 -3.64
CA ILE A 48 11.99 -11.65 -4.68
C ILE A 48 10.46 -11.61 -4.81
N MET A 49 9.74 -11.61 -3.68
CA MET A 49 8.27 -11.51 -3.67
C MET A 49 7.80 -10.18 -4.30
N GLY A 50 8.48 -9.08 -4.00
CA GLY A 50 8.20 -7.76 -4.58
C GLY A 50 8.43 -7.71 -6.09
N TYR A 51 9.55 -8.24 -6.57
CA TYR A 51 9.83 -8.32 -8.01
C TYR A 51 8.84 -9.22 -8.74
N PHE A 52 8.45 -10.35 -8.14
CA PHE A 52 7.43 -11.23 -8.71
C PHE A 52 6.07 -10.55 -8.80
N ALA A 53 5.64 -9.86 -7.74
CA ALA A 53 4.40 -9.08 -7.75
C ALA A 53 4.46 -7.94 -8.78
N PHE A 54 5.60 -7.26 -8.92
CA PHE A 54 5.81 -6.24 -9.93
C PHE A 54 5.70 -6.81 -11.35
N ALA A 55 6.36 -7.94 -11.63
CA ALA A 55 6.28 -8.62 -12.92
C ALA A 55 4.85 -9.07 -13.24
N MET A 56 4.11 -9.60 -12.25
CA MET A 56 2.70 -9.93 -12.42
C MET A 56 1.85 -8.71 -12.74
N ASN A 57 2.07 -7.58 -12.06
CA ASN A 57 1.36 -6.35 -12.37
C ASN A 57 1.66 -5.88 -13.78
N VAL A 58 2.92 -5.88 -14.22
CA VAL A 58 3.28 -5.47 -15.60
C VAL A 58 2.65 -6.38 -16.67
N LEU A 59 2.55 -7.68 -16.43
CA LEU A 59 2.03 -8.64 -17.42
C LEU A 59 0.50 -8.76 -17.44
N PHE A 60 -0.16 -8.70 -16.27
CA PHE A 60 -1.59 -8.98 -16.13
C PHE A 60 -2.44 -7.74 -15.89
N LEU A 61 -1.86 -6.67 -15.32
CA LEU A 61 -2.62 -5.45 -15.05
C LEU A 61 -2.78 -4.66 -16.34
N LYS A 62 -4.00 -4.72 -16.90
CA LYS A 62 -4.39 -3.79 -17.97
C LYS A 62 -4.54 -2.41 -17.36
N GLU A 63 -3.95 -1.41 -18.01
CA GLU A 63 -3.97 -0.01 -17.63
C GLU A 63 -5.38 0.40 -17.17
N SER A 64 -5.53 0.58 -15.86
CA SER A 64 -6.82 0.83 -15.22
C SER A 64 -7.06 2.31 -14.97
N TYR A 65 -6.10 3.19 -15.33
CA TYR A 65 -6.24 4.62 -15.14
C TYR A 65 -7.20 5.21 -16.19
N PRO A 66 -8.43 5.59 -15.78
CA PRO A 66 -9.47 6.05 -16.72
C PRO A 66 -9.04 7.22 -17.62
N PRO A 67 -8.24 8.20 -17.15
CA PRO A 67 -7.74 9.29 -17.98
C PRO A 67 -6.88 8.83 -19.16
N VAL A 68 -5.98 7.87 -18.96
CA VAL A 68 -5.06 7.39 -19.99
C VAL A 68 -5.82 6.57 -21.04
N VAL A 69 -6.78 5.75 -20.62
CA VAL A 69 -7.66 5.00 -21.53
C VAL A 69 -8.54 5.93 -22.37
N LEU A 70 -8.97 7.07 -21.82
CA LEU A 70 -9.76 8.07 -22.54
C LEU A 70 -8.92 8.87 -23.55
N VAL A 71 -7.66 9.18 -23.21
CA VAL A 71 -6.71 9.81 -24.13
C VAL A 71 -6.38 8.87 -25.30
N ASP A 72 -6.13 7.60 -25.02
CA ASP A 72 -5.80 6.61 -26.05
C ASP A 72 -6.97 6.41 -27.03
N LYS A 73 -8.20 6.27 -26.51
CA LYS A 73 -9.43 6.20 -27.33
C LYS A 73 -9.72 7.48 -28.11
N ALA A 74 -9.46 8.65 -27.53
CA ALA A 74 -9.61 9.92 -28.25
C ALA A 74 -8.60 10.03 -29.41
N SER A 75 -7.37 9.56 -29.22
CA SER A 75 -6.35 9.51 -30.26
C SER A 75 -6.73 8.58 -31.41
N GLU A 76 -7.30 7.40 -31.11
CA GLU A 76 -7.79 6.45 -32.10
C GLU A 76 -8.97 7.03 -32.92
N LEU A 77 -9.89 7.74 -32.24
CA LEU A 77 -11.03 8.41 -32.88
C LEU A 77 -10.61 9.57 -33.80
N ARG A 78 -9.55 10.32 -33.45
CA ARG A 78 -8.98 11.37 -34.32
C ARG A 78 -8.44 10.79 -35.62
N GLY A 79 -7.70 9.68 -35.52
CA GLY A 79 -7.13 9.00 -36.68
C GLY A 79 -8.20 8.47 -37.65
N ARG A 80 -9.31 7.94 -37.12
CA ARG A 80 -10.41 7.40 -37.93
C ARG A 80 -11.30 8.47 -38.55
N THR A 81 -11.59 9.54 -37.82
CA THR A 81 -12.59 10.54 -38.22
C THR A 81 -11.97 11.71 -39.00
N LYS A 82 -10.63 11.84 -39.00
CA LYS A 82 -9.88 13.02 -39.52
C LYS A 82 -10.42 14.37 -39.01
N ASN A 83 -11.14 14.34 -37.89
CA ASN A 83 -11.72 15.51 -37.25
C ASN A 83 -10.85 15.88 -36.05
N TRP A 84 -10.06 16.94 -36.23
CA TRP A 84 -9.10 17.43 -35.25
C TRP A 84 -9.75 18.16 -34.07
N GLY A 85 -11.08 18.32 -34.05
CA GLY A 85 -11.82 18.96 -32.96
C GLY A 85 -12.19 18.03 -31.78
N ILE A 86 -11.86 16.74 -31.84
CA ILE A 86 -12.16 15.78 -30.77
C ILE A 86 -11.03 15.81 -29.74
N TYR A 87 -11.15 16.63 -28.70
CA TYR A 87 -10.20 16.67 -27.59
C TYR A 87 -10.76 15.93 -26.36
N ALA A 88 -9.93 15.09 -25.74
CA ALA A 88 -10.22 14.57 -24.41
C ALA A 88 -10.04 15.70 -23.38
N LYS A 89 -10.93 15.82 -22.41
CA LYS A 89 -10.90 16.85 -21.34
C LYS A 89 -9.60 16.85 -20.52
N GLN A 90 -8.78 15.80 -20.63
CA GLN A 90 -7.45 15.70 -20.02
C GLN A 90 -6.29 16.20 -20.90
N GLU A 91 -6.47 16.39 -22.20
CA GLU A 91 -5.46 17.08 -23.03
C GLU A 91 -5.53 18.61 -22.89
N GLU A 92 -6.68 19.14 -22.47
CA GLU A 92 -6.85 20.57 -22.16
C GLU A 92 -6.19 20.98 -20.83
N ILE A 93 -5.83 20.00 -19.99
CA ILE A 93 -5.17 20.27 -18.73
C ILE A 93 -3.69 20.02 -18.95
N GLU A 94 -2.97 21.07 -19.37
CA GLU A 94 -1.54 21.17 -19.11
C GLU A 94 -1.37 21.22 -17.60
N VAL A 95 -1.49 20.08 -16.93
CA VAL A 95 -1.24 20.02 -15.50
C VAL A 95 0.26 20.15 -15.33
N GLU A 96 0.70 21.37 -15.05
CA GLU A 96 2.05 21.62 -14.60
C GLU A 96 2.30 20.66 -13.42
N LEU A 97 3.31 19.79 -13.52
CA LEU A 97 3.62 18.79 -12.47
C LEU A 97 3.74 19.46 -11.10
N ARG A 98 4.18 20.72 -11.08
CA ARG A 98 4.25 21.58 -9.91
C ARG A 98 2.85 21.90 -9.35
N GLU A 99 1.88 22.25 -10.18
CA GLU A 99 0.51 22.54 -9.75
C GLU A 99 -0.21 21.26 -9.28
N LEU A 100 0.05 20.12 -9.92
CA LEU A 100 -0.43 18.80 -9.47
C LEU A 100 0.09 18.44 -8.09
N LEU A 101 1.41 18.59 -7.87
CA LEU A 101 2.04 18.34 -6.58
C LEU A 101 1.52 19.32 -5.52
N VAL A 102 1.50 20.62 -5.83
CA VAL A 102 1.00 21.63 -4.89
C VAL A 102 -0.45 21.36 -4.54
N ASN A 103 -1.35 21.08 -5.48
CA ASN A 103 -2.75 20.79 -5.17
C ASN A 103 -2.93 19.47 -4.40
N ASN A 104 -2.19 18.41 -4.74
CA ASN A 104 -2.33 17.11 -4.05
C ASN A 104 -1.79 17.13 -2.62
N PHE A 105 -0.76 17.94 -2.31
CA PHE A 105 -0.22 18.02 -0.95
C PHE A 105 -0.84 19.15 -0.13
N SER A 106 -1.12 20.32 -0.74
CA SER A 106 -1.68 21.46 0.00
C SER A 106 -3.12 21.24 0.43
N ARG A 107 -3.96 20.58 -0.39
CA ARG A 107 -5.37 20.36 -0.08
C ARG A 107 -5.56 19.44 1.15
N PRO A 108 -4.90 18.27 1.26
CA PRO A 108 -5.01 17.43 2.45
C PRO A 108 -4.44 18.09 3.70
N LEU A 109 -3.30 18.79 3.61
CA LEU A 109 -2.71 19.49 4.75
C LEU A 109 -3.60 20.62 5.25
N ARG A 110 -4.22 21.38 4.33
CA ARG A 110 -5.16 22.42 4.68
C ARG A 110 -6.41 21.84 5.31
N LEU A 111 -6.99 20.77 4.76
CA LEU A 111 -8.13 20.07 5.36
C LEU A 111 -7.81 19.56 6.78
N LEU A 112 -6.62 18.98 6.97
CA LEU A 112 -6.20 18.46 8.28
C LEU A 112 -6.08 19.56 9.34
N LEU A 113 -5.58 20.74 8.97
CA LEU A 113 -5.42 21.86 9.91
C LEU A 113 -6.67 22.72 10.07
N THR A 114 -7.53 22.79 9.05
CA THR A 114 -8.71 23.68 9.04
C THR A 114 -9.95 22.96 9.60
N GLU A 115 -10.05 21.65 9.43
CA GLU A 115 -11.19 20.87 9.92
C GLU A 115 -10.84 20.13 11.24
N PRO A 116 -11.37 20.58 12.40
CA PRO A 116 -11.00 20.02 13.70
C PRO A 116 -11.40 18.56 13.87
N LEU A 117 -12.46 18.10 13.17
CA LEU A 117 -12.88 16.70 13.17
C LEU A 117 -11.80 15.79 12.56
N ILE A 118 -11.24 16.18 11.41
CA ILE A 118 -10.20 15.42 10.71
C ILE A 118 -8.94 15.37 11.57
N LEU A 119 -8.56 16.50 12.18
CA LEU A 119 -7.44 16.56 13.11
C LEU A 119 -7.62 15.59 14.28
N ALA A 120 -8.79 15.59 14.93
CA ALA A 120 -9.06 14.71 16.06
C ALA A 120 -8.99 13.22 15.66
N VAL A 121 -9.57 12.84 14.51
CA VAL A 121 -9.54 11.46 14.01
C VAL A 121 -8.13 11.02 13.62
N THR A 122 -7.35 11.90 12.99
CA THR A 122 -5.97 11.57 12.59
C THR A 122 -5.04 11.42 13.79
N VAL A 123 -5.16 12.27 14.82
CA VAL A 123 -4.42 12.12 16.08
C VAL A 123 -4.81 10.86 16.83
N TYR A 124 -6.11 10.55 16.88
CA TYR A 124 -6.59 9.31 17.50
C TYR A 124 -6.04 8.06 16.79
N LEU A 125 -6.11 8.04 15.45
CA LEU A 125 -5.55 6.93 14.66
C LEU A 125 -4.04 6.84 14.81
N SER A 126 -3.30 7.96 14.79
CA SER A 126 -1.84 7.92 14.94
C SER A 126 -1.42 7.36 16.30
N PHE A 127 -2.16 7.69 17.37
CA PHE A 127 -1.95 7.13 18.69
C PHE A 127 -2.19 5.62 18.72
N ILE A 128 -3.30 5.14 18.14
CA ILE A 128 -3.59 3.71 18.06
C ILE A 128 -2.52 2.97 17.25
N TYR A 129 -2.13 3.50 16.08
CA TYR A 129 -1.10 2.87 15.26
C TYR A 129 0.25 2.87 15.96
N GLY A 130 0.63 3.94 16.64
CA GLY A 130 1.85 3.99 17.45
C GLY A 130 1.86 2.93 18.55
N LEU A 131 0.73 2.80 19.27
CA LEU A 131 0.56 1.76 20.28
C LEU A 131 0.66 0.36 19.68
N LEU A 132 0.02 0.11 18.54
CA LEU A 132 0.07 -1.17 17.82
C LEU A 132 1.52 -1.56 17.45
N TYR A 133 2.30 -0.65 16.88
CA TYR A 133 3.71 -0.92 16.53
C TYR A 133 4.61 -1.11 17.76
N CYS A 134 4.36 -0.35 18.83
CA CYS A 134 5.04 -0.56 20.11
C CYS A 134 4.74 -1.97 20.67
N PHE A 135 3.48 -2.43 20.62
CA PHE A 135 3.11 -3.78 21.05
C PHE A 135 3.80 -4.87 20.24
N LEU A 136 3.83 -4.75 18.90
CA LEU A 136 4.52 -5.71 18.02
C LEU A 136 6.01 -5.86 18.40
N THR A 137 6.68 -4.74 18.71
CA THR A 137 8.10 -4.75 19.07
C THR A 137 8.31 -5.26 20.50
N ALA A 138 7.52 -4.76 21.45
CA ALA A 138 7.62 -5.14 22.87
C ALA A 138 7.40 -6.64 23.08
N TYR A 139 6.50 -7.25 22.31
CA TYR A 139 6.26 -8.69 22.35
C TYR A 139 7.55 -9.48 22.09
N THR A 140 8.24 -9.20 21.00
CA THR A 140 9.51 -9.88 20.69
C THR A 140 10.57 -9.66 21.77
N LEU A 141 10.62 -8.46 22.37
CA LEU A 141 11.59 -8.09 23.39
C LEU A 141 11.35 -8.82 24.72
N VAL A 142 10.10 -8.98 25.14
CA VAL A 142 9.76 -9.69 26.38
C VAL A 142 9.99 -11.20 26.23
N PHE A 143 9.55 -11.81 25.13
CA PHE A 143 9.68 -13.26 24.95
C PHE A 143 11.12 -13.71 24.66
N GLN A 144 11.91 -12.91 23.95
CA GLN A 144 13.33 -13.21 23.75
C GLN A 144 14.18 -12.80 24.96
N GLY A 145 13.90 -11.65 25.58
CA GLY A 145 14.71 -11.09 26.67
C GLY A 145 14.42 -11.71 28.04
N VAL A 146 13.14 -11.79 28.44
CA VAL A 146 12.75 -12.25 29.79
C VAL A 146 12.61 -13.77 29.85
N TYR A 147 11.97 -14.36 28.83
CA TYR A 147 11.74 -15.80 28.78
C TYR A 147 12.87 -16.60 28.11
N GLY A 148 13.87 -15.92 27.53
CA GLY A 148 15.01 -16.56 26.89
C GLY A 148 14.65 -17.43 25.69
N MET A 149 13.48 -17.22 25.07
CA MET A 149 13.03 -18.04 23.95
C MET A 149 13.86 -17.72 22.70
N SER A 150 14.15 -18.77 21.90
CA SER A 150 14.79 -18.58 20.60
C SER A 150 13.95 -17.66 19.70
N PRO A 151 14.57 -16.88 18.79
CA PRO A 151 13.86 -15.93 17.94
C PRO A 151 12.70 -16.53 17.14
N SER A 152 12.83 -17.80 16.73
CA SER A 152 11.78 -18.56 16.04
C SER A 152 10.56 -18.85 16.93
N VAL A 153 10.75 -19.23 18.19
CA VAL A 153 9.65 -19.53 19.12
C VAL A 153 9.04 -18.25 19.68
N GLY A 154 9.84 -17.21 19.92
CA GLY A 154 9.36 -15.90 20.38
C GLY A 154 8.46 -15.19 19.36
N GLY A 155 8.69 -15.39 18.06
CA GLY A 155 7.80 -14.90 17.00
C GLY A 155 6.49 -15.68 16.87
N LEU A 156 6.49 -16.95 17.26
CA LEU A 156 5.31 -17.84 17.26
C LEU A 156 4.29 -17.46 18.32
N ALA A 157 4.78 -17.05 19.49
CA ALA A 157 3.91 -16.67 20.59
C ALA A 157 3.03 -15.46 20.22
N ALA A 158 3.45 -14.59 19.30
CA ALA A 158 2.62 -13.46 18.83
C ALA A 158 1.31 -13.90 18.12
N PHE A 159 1.22 -15.16 17.70
CA PHE A 159 0.04 -15.76 17.06
C PHE A 159 -0.81 -16.65 17.99
N ILE A 160 -0.34 -16.91 19.21
CA ILE A 160 -1.00 -17.74 20.23
C ILE A 160 -1.61 -16.86 21.32
#